data_AF-A0A8K0H1N2-F1
#
_entry.id   AF-A0A8K0H1N2-F1
#
_cell.length_a   1.000
_cell.length_b   1.000
_cell.length_c   1.000
_cell.angle_alpha   90.00
_cell.angle_beta   90.00
_cell.angle_gamma   90.00
#
_symmetry.space_group_name_H-M   'P 1'
#
loop_
_entity.id
_entity.type
_entity.pdbx_description
1 polymer ?
#
loop_
_entity_poly.entity_id
_entity_poly.type
_entity_poly.pdbx_seq_one_letter_code
_entity_poly.pdbx_strand_id
1 'polypeptide(L)'
;MNNNQTWTIYSTSPINLSQSLSMITSDVFSGILRIAILPDSSPLFESVLDRFSSCYPVSGDATFTMPFSLEYKWKKKGWGDLLMLAHPLHLKLLAKDDYEVTVLEDFKYKSIDGDLVGVVGDSWVLKPNPVSVTWHSIRGIKEEAFDGIVSALRKDVEALNSTPITTTSSYFYGKLIARAARFALIAEEVSFLEVIPAIEKFLKDTIEPWLNGTFNGNGFLHDRKWGGIVTKLEAQDSGADFGCGVYNDHHYHLGYFLYGIAVLAKIDPTWGRKYKPQAYTLMADFMNLGKRSNSAYPRLRCFDLYKLHSWAGGLTEFADGRNQESTSEAVNAYYSAALMGLAYGDTHLVATGSTLAGLEIEAAQMWWHVREGDKLYEEDFTKENRMVGVLWANKRDTGLWLGPPEWKECRLGVQVLPLLPITETLFSDVGFVKDLVEWTLPALDREGVGEGWKGSVYAMEGIYDKEGALEKVKSLNGYDDGNSLSNLLWWIHSRDVEEEEGCGGGGKYCWFGHYCH
;
A
#
# COMPACT_ATOMS: atom_id res chain seq x y z
N MET A 1 15.73 34.90 -7.11
CA MET A 1 16.88 34.54 -6.23
C MET A 1 18.02 33.98 -7.07
N ASN A 2 19.23 33.76 -6.52
CA ASN A 2 20.37 33.20 -7.27
C ASN A 2 20.22 31.70 -7.63
N ASN A 3 19.11 31.07 -7.23
CA ASN A 3 18.72 29.70 -7.56
C ASN A 3 17.66 29.64 -8.68
N ASN A 4 17.47 30.73 -9.44
CA ASN A 4 16.47 30.88 -10.51
C ASN A 4 15.00 30.74 -10.06
N GLN A 5 14.70 30.75 -8.76
CA GLN A 5 13.34 30.78 -8.27
C GLN A 5 12.86 32.22 -8.08
N THR A 6 11.59 32.44 -8.42
CA THR A 6 10.86 33.68 -8.19
C THR A 6 9.77 33.43 -7.15
N TRP A 7 9.64 34.36 -6.19
CA TRP A 7 8.72 34.24 -5.07
C TRP A 7 7.92 35.53 -4.94
N THR A 8 6.64 35.41 -4.61
CA THR A 8 5.74 36.55 -4.34
C THR A 8 5.40 36.60 -2.86
N ILE A 9 5.39 37.81 -2.29
CA ILE A 9 5.03 38.08 -0.90
C ILE A 9 3.71 38.86 -0.89
N TYR A 10 2.70 38.31 -0.23
CA TYR A 10 1.41 38.95 -0.02
C TYR A 10 1.25 39.34 1.45
N SER A 11 0.90 40.60 1.71
CA SER A 11 0.65 41.11 3.05
C SER A 11 -0.80 41.57 3.20
N THR A 12 -1.41 41.30 4.36
CA THR A 12 -2.79 41.75 4.63
C THR A 12 -2.92 43.25 4.84
N SER A 13 -1.82 43.93 5.10
CA SER A 13 -1.72 45.37 5.31
C SER A 13 -0.49 45.91 4.58
N PRO A 14 -0.45 47.20 4.21
CA PRO A 14 0.74 47.80 3.62
C PRO A 14 1.99 47.56 4.49
N ILE A 15 3.08 47.16 3.86
CA ILE A 15 4.37 46.90 4.51
C ILE A 15 5.49 47.55 3.69
N ASN A 16 6.40 48.24 4.38
CA ASN A 16 7.61 48.78 3.75
C ASN A 16 8.72 47.74 3.91
N LEU A 17 9.21 47.24 2.78
CA LEU A 17 10.32 46.29 2.74
C LEU A 17 11.61 46.99 2.35
N SER A 18 12.68 46.69 3.07
CA SER A 18 14.05 47.03 2.69
C SER A 18 14.81 45.75 2.35
N GLN A 19 15.64 45.80 1.31
CA GLN A 19 16.39 44.64 0.84
C GLN A 19 17.89 44.87 0.86
N SER A 20 18.62 43.83 1.21
CA SER A 20 20.07 43.68 1.07
C SER A 20 20.36 42.41 0.26
N LEU A 21 21.65 42.10 0.05
CA LEU A 21 22.05 40.90 -0.69
C LEU A 21 21.54 39.59 -0.07
N SER A 22 21.39 39.52 1.26
CA SER A 22 21.07 38.29 1.98
C SER A 22 19.84 38.41 2.90
N MET A 23 19.17 39.56 2.94
CA MET A 23 18.09 39.81 3.89
C MET A 23 17.06 40.78 3.35
N ILE A 24 15.78 40.45 3.58
CA ILE A 24 14.63 41.36 3.43
C ILE A 24 14.15 41.71 4.85
N THR A 25 14.04 42.98 5.17
CA THR A 25 13.57 43.49 6.46
C THR A 25 12.36 44.39 6.31
N SER A 26 11.61 44.58 7.39
CA SER A 26 10.51 45.54 7.47
C SER A 26 10.55 46.30 8.79
N ASP A 27 9.83 47.41 8.86
CA ASP A 27 9.42 48.01 10.13
C ASP A 27 8.46 47.05 10.89
N VAL A 28 8.06 47.44 12.11
CA VAL A 28 7.11 46.68 12.93
C VAL A 28 5.83 46.42 12.12
N PHE A 29 5.52 45.14 11.92
CA PHE A 29 4.36 44.69 11.15
C PHE A 29 3.39 43.88 12.03
N SER A 30 2.09 44.07 11.82
CA SER A 30 1.03 43.27 12.44
C SER A 30 0.03 42.85 11.36
N GLY A 31 -0.07 41.55 11.11
CA GLY A 31 -0.90 40.99 10.05
C GLY A 31 -0.41 39.61 9.61
N ILE A 32 -0.85 39.19 8.43
CA ILE A 32 -0.45 37.91 7.83
C ILE A 32 0.45 38.20 6.63
N LEU A 33 1.55 37.46 6.56
CA LEU A 33 2.40 37.36 5.38
C LEU A 33 2.22 35.98 4.77
N ARG A 34 2.01 35.92 3.46
CA ARG A 34 2.01 34.70 2.68
C ARG A 34 3.10 34.79 1.64
N ILE A 35 3.81 33.69 1.44
CA ILE A 35 4.90 33.60 0.47
C ILE A 35 4.57 32.43 -0.45
N ALA A 36 4.57 32.68 -1.75
CA ALA A 36 4.30 31.67 -2.77
C ALA A 36 5.45 31.65 -3.78
N ILE A 37 5.88 30.46 -4.17
CA ILE A 37 6.80 30.29 -5.30
C ILE A 37 6.02 30.42 -6.60
N LEU A 38 6.57 31.12 -7.58
CA LEU A 38 6.04 31.17 -8.94
C LEU A 38 6.54 29.94 -9.71
N PRO A 39 5.67 29.20 -10.43
CA PRO A 39 6.10 28.06 -11.24
C PRO A 39 7.19 28.41 -12.26
N ASP A 40 7.02 29.53 -12.93
CA ASP A 40 7.98 30.13 -13.85
C ASP A 40 7.80 31.67 -13.86
N SER A 41 8.49 32.37 -14.76
CA SER A 41 8.42 33.83 -14.88
C SER A 41 7.24 34.35 -15.72
N SER A 42 6.23 33.52 -16.01
CA SER A 42 5.04 33.89 -16.77
C SER A 42 4.15 34.82 -15.97
N PRO A 43 3.77 36.00 -16.51
CA PRO A 43 2.81 36.90 -15.87
C PRO A 43 1.44 36.25 -15.62
N LEU A 44 1.10 35.19 -16.37
CA LEU A 44 -0.15 34.45 -16.17
C LEU A 44 -0.18 33.77 -14.79
N PHE A 45 0.93 33.17 -14.36
CA PHE A 45 0.99 32.48 -13.07
C PHE A 45 1.00 33.45 -11.89
N GLU A 46 1.63 34.61 -12.06
CA GLU A 46 1.52 35.71 -11.09
C GLU A 46 0.06 36.14 -10.95
N SER A 47 -0.66 36.35 -12.06
CA SER A 47 -2.07 36.72 -12.02
C SER A 47 -2.97 35.67 -11.33
N VAL A 48 -2.64 34.38 -11.47
CA VAL A 48 -3.32 33.28 -10.77
C VAL A 48 -3.05 33.38 -9.26
N LEU A 49 -1.79 33.51 -8.85
CA LEU A 49 -1.44 33.65 -7.43
C LEU A 49 -2.06 34.90 -6.80
N ASP A 50 -2.06 36.03 -7.52
CA ASP A 50 -2.67 37.28 -7.09
C ASP A 50 -4.16 37.12 -6.82
N ARG A 51 -4.88 36.43 -7.73
CA ARG A 51 -6.31 36.14 -7.59
C ARG A 51 -6.63 35.37 -6.32
N PHE A 52 -5.80 34.40 -5.94
CA PHE A 52 -6.04 33.52 -4.77
C PHE A 52 -5.25 33.94 -3.51
N SER A 53 -4.50 35.03 -3.57
CA SER A 53 -3.63 35.56 -2.50
C SER A 53 -4.36 35.90 -1.19
N SER A 54 -5.66 36.16 -1.28
CA SER A 54 -6.49 36.55 -0.14
C SER A 54 -7.13 35.36 0.61
N CYS A 55 -7.02 34.12 0.11
CA CYS A 55 -7.65 32.94 0.71
C CYS A 55 -6.63 31.82 1.01
N TYR A 56 -6.65 31.27 2.22
CA TYR A 56 -5.69 30.24 2.65
C TYR A 56 -6.33 29.18 3.57
N PRO A 57 -5.84 27.93 3.52
CA PRO A 57 -6.33 26.89 4.40
C PRO A 57 -5.76 27.09 5.82
N VAL A 58 -6.55 26.73 6.84
CA VAL A 58 -6.13 26.71 8.25
C VAL A 58 -6.23 25.32 8.88
N SER A 59 -7.01 24.43 8.27
CA SER A 59 -7.07 23.01 8.59
C SER A 59 -7.74 22.25 7.43
N GLY A 60 -7.50 20.96 7.31
CA GLY A 60 -8.23 20.06 6.42
C GLY A 60 -8.76 18.85 7.19
N ASP A 61 -9.93 18.36 6.81
CA ASP A 61 -10.44 17.07 7.22
C ASP A 61 -10.56 16.18 5.99
N ALA A 62 -10.22 14.90 6.15
CA ALA A 62 -10.31 13.89 5.11
C ALA A 62 -11.16 12.76 5.67
N THR A 63 -12.23 12.32 5.01
CA THR A 63 -13.19 11.37 5.56
C THR A 63 -13.63 10.31 4.55
N PHE A 64 -13.77 9.08 5.03
CA PHE A 64 -14.39 7.98 4.30
C PHE A 64 -15.88 7.92 4.65
N THR A 65 -16.69 8.69 3.93
CA THR A 65 -18.15 8.76 4.17
C THR A 65 -18.89 7.62 3.48
N MET A 66 -18.37 7.16 2.33
CA MET A 66 -18.92 6.09 1.51
C MET A 66 -17.78 5.12 1.11
N PRO A 67 -18.08 3.84 0.83
CA PRO A 67 -17.10 2.94 0.23
C PRO A 67 -16.52 3.55 -1.06
N PHE A 68 -15.21 3.42 -1.25
CA PHE A 68 -14.49 3.95 -2.41
C PHE A 68 -14.69 5.46 -2.61
N SER A 69 -14.75 6.21 -1.52
CA SER A 69 -14.82 7.66 -1.53
C SER A 69 -14.00 8.26 -0.39
N LEU A 70 -13.11 9.19 -0.74
CA LEU A 70 -12.38 10.02 0.19
C LEU A 70 -12.75 11.48 -0.04
N GLU A 71 -13.42 12.07 0.93
CA GLU A 71 -13.85 13.47 0.87
C GLU A 71 -12.88 14.34 1.67
N TYR A 72 -12.30 15.34 1.03
CA TYR A 72 -11.55 16.40 1.69
C TYR A 72 -12.44 17.62 1.92
N LYS A 73 -12.30 18.25 3.09
CA LYS A 73 -12.93 19.52 3.44
C LYS A 73 -11.92 20.45 4.08
N TRP A 74 -11.67 21.60 3.46
CA TRP A 74 -10.75 22.59 4.01
C TRP A 74 -11.51 23.66 4.77
N LYS A 75 -11.04 23.96 5.98
CA LYS A 75 -11.39 25.21 6.64
C LYS A 75 -10.44 26.28 6.14
N LYS A 76 -10.98 27.37 5.62
CA LYS A 76 -10.22 28.50 5.08
C LYS A 76 -10.43 29.79 5.88
N LYS A 77 -9.52 30.73 5.68
CA LYS A 77 -9.65 32.13 6.12
C LYS A 77 -9.35 33.07 4.96
N GLY A 78 -9.88 34.29 5.08
CA GLY A 78 -9.75 35.32 4.06
C GLY A 78 -10.92 35.33 3.08
N TRP A 79 -10.72 35.89 1.88
CA TRP A 79 -11.77 36.15 0.90
C TRP A 79 -11.50 35.44 -0.42
N GLY A 80 -12.56 34.92 -1.07
CA GLY A 80 -12.49 34.23 -2.36
C GLY A 80 -12.35 32.71 -2.26
N ASP A 81 -12.08 32.09 -3.40
CA ASP A 81 -11.96 30.64 -3.51
C ASP A 81 -10.59 30.15 -3.01
N LEU A 82 -10.54 28.89 -2.60
CA LEU A 82 -9.31 28.27 -2.12
C LEU A 82 -8.59 27.56 -3.28
N LEU A 83 -7.32 27.90 -3.50
CA LEU A 83 -6.43 27.19 -4.42
C LEU A 83 -5.53 26.23 -3.62
N MET A 84 -5.60 24.94 -3.95
CA MET A 84 -4.72 23.88 -3.41
C MET A 84 -4.01 23.16 -4.55
N LEU A 85 -2.92 22.43 -4.25
CA LEU A 85 -2.13 21.71 -5.26
C LEU A 85 -2.40 20.21 -5.23
N ALA A 86 -2.96 19.67 -6.30
CA ALA A 86 -3.27 18.26 -6.45
C ALA A 86 -2.10 17.47 -7.04
N HIS A 87 -1.78 16.32 -6.45
CA HIS A 87 -0.89 15.32 -7.08
C HIS A 87 -1.56 14.73 -8.34
N PRO A 88 -0.79 14.12 -9.27
CA PRO A 88 -1.37 13.44 -10.43
C PRO A 88 -2.42 12.39 -10.06
N LEU A 89 -2.22 11.69 -8.93
CA LEU A 89 -3.20 10.73 -8.42
C LEU A 89 -4.50 11.39 -7.97
N HIS A 90 -4.43 12.56 -7.30
CA HIS A 90 -5.63 13.32 -6.95
C HIS A 90 -6.44 13.65 -8.20
N LEU A 91 -5.80 14.10 -9.28
CA LEU A 91 -6.49 14.43 -10.53
C LEU A 91 -7.11 13.22 -11.19
N LYS A 92 -6.42 12.07 -11.17
CA LYS A 92 -6.94 10.79 -11.68
C LYS A 92 -8.22 10.38 -10.93
N LEU A 93 -8.25 10.59 -9.62
CA LEU A 93 -9.33 10.14 -8.74
C LEU A 93 -10.43 11.19 -8.50
N LEU A 94 -10.19 12.45 -8.86
CA LEU A 94 -11.13 13.54 -8.62
C LEU A 94 -12.47 13.25 -9.30
N ALA A 95 -13.56 13.35 -8.53
CA ALA A 95 -14.90 13.07 -9.02
C ALA A 95 -15.26 14.03 -10.16
N LYS A 96 -15.53 13.48 -11.35
CA LYS A 96 -15.84 14.27 -12.55
C LYS A 96 -17.20 14.99 -12.49
N ASP A 97 -18.08 14.53 -11.62
CA ASP A 97 -19.43 15.09 -11.44
C ASP A 97 -19.47 16.17 -10.35
N ASP A 98 -18.33 16.52 -9.76
CA ASP A 98 -18.23 17.53 -8.72
C ASP A 98 -18.05 18.93 -9.34
N TYR A 99 -19.17 19.63 -9.53
CA TYR A 99 -19.20 20.97 -10.12
C TYR A 99 -18.60 22.06 -9.21
N GLU A 100 -18.24 21.75 -7.96
CA GLU A 100 -17.66 22.71 -7.02
C GLU A 100 -16.14 22.85 -7.15
N VAL A 101 -15.51 22.05 -8.01
CA VAL A 101 -14.06 22.02 -8.20
C VAL A 101 -13.67 22.48 -9.60
N THR A 102 -12.68 23.37 -9.69
CA THR A 102 -12.09 23.81 -10.97
C THR A 102 -10.62 23.45 -11.02
N VAL A 103 -10.21 22.64 -12.00
CA VAL A 103 -8.80 22.29 -12.24
C VAL A 103 -8.16 23.35 -13.15
N LEU A 104 -7.03 23.90 -12.73
CA LEU A 104 -6.22 24.85 -13.48
C LEU A 104 -5.08 24.08 -14.17
N GLU A 105 -5.40 23.39 -15.28
CA GLU A 105 -4.47 22.44 -15.92
C GLU A 105 -3.10 23.04 -16.26
N ASP A 106 -3.03 24.33 -16.63
CA ASP A 106 -1.78 25.00 -16.99
C ASP A 106 -0.99 25.52 -15.77
N PHE A 107 -1.63 25.64 -14.60
CA PHE A 107 -0.97 26.10 -13.38
C PHE A 107 -0.36 24.91 -12.63
N LYS A 108 0.90 24.62 -12.94
CA LYS A 108 1.60 23.41 -12.48
C LYS A 108 2.90 23.72 -11.75
N TYR A 109 3.23 22.96 -10.72
CA TYR A 109 4.57 22.94 -10.11
C TYR A 109 5.24 21.61 -10.33
N LYS A 110 6.49 21.62 -10.80
CA LYS A 110 7.29 20.39 -10.88
C LYS A 110 7.54 19.83 -9.48
N SER A 111 7.29 18.54 -9.32
CA SER A 111 7.58 17.79 -8.09
C SER A 111 8.09 16.41 -8.45
N ILE A 112 8.78 15.75 -7.51
CA ILE A 112 9.25 14.38 -7.65
C ILE A 112 8.11 13.35 -7.78
N ASP A 113 6.91 13.73 -7.32
CA ASP A 113 5.70 12.90 -7.43
C ASP A 113 4.94 13.14 -8.76
N GLY A 114 5.54 13.85 -9.70
CA GLY A 114 4.92 14.40 -10.90
C GLY A 114 4.40 15.83 -10.71
N ASP A 115 3.93 16.44 -11.80
CA ASP A 115 3.43 17.82 -11.77
C ASP A 115 2.25 17.98 -10.79
N LEU A 116 2.39 18.93 -9.85
CA LEU A 116 1.32 19.32 -8.95
C LEU A 116 0.46 20.38 -9.63
N VAL A 117 -0.83 20.13 -9.79
CA VAL A 117 -1.74 21.00 -10.54
C VAL A 117 -2.62 21.81 -9.59
N GLY A 118 -2.82 23.09 -9.90
CA GLY A 118 -3.74 23.95 -9.18
C GLY A 118 -5.18 23.47 -9.27
N VAL A 119 -5.85 23.30 -8.13
CA VAL A 119 -7.25 22.93 -8.05
C VAL A 119 -7.95 23.88 -7.08
N VAL A 120 -9.01 24.51 -7.58
CA VAL A 120 -9.81 25.51 -6.87
C VAL A 120 -11.07 24.84 -6.31
N GLY A 121 -11.29 24.93 -5.00
CA GLY A 121 -12.46 24.37 -4.34
C GLY A 121 -12.25 24.20 -2.83
N ASP A 122 -13.34 24.26 -2.07
CA ASP A 122 -13.33 24.12 -0.61
C ASP A 122 -13.54 22.67 -0.14
N SER A 123 -13.91 21.79 -1.06
CA SER A 123 -14.07 20.36 -0.83
C SER A 123 -13.77 19.59 -2.12
N TRP A 124 -13.10 18.43 -2.01
CA TRP A 124 -12.82 17.53 -3.13
C TRP A 124 -13.33 16.16 -2.76
N VAL A 125 -13.90 15.45 -3.73
CA VAL A 125 -14.24 14.03 -3.59
C VAL A 125 -13.33 13.23 -4.50
N LEU A 126 -12.58 12.30 -3.92
CA LEU A 126 -11.79 11.31 -4.64
C LEU A 126 -12.52 9.98 -4.68
N LYS A 127 -12.53 9.32 -5.85
CA LYS A 127 -13.19 8.03 -6.09
C LYS A 127 -12.17 7.04 -6.67
N PRO A 128 -11.44 6.26 -5.84
CA PRO A 128 -10.62 5.15 -6.31
C PRO A 128 -11.46 4.10 -7.04
N ASN A 129 -10.82 3.34 -7.93
CA ASN A 129 -11.47 2.20 -8.55
C ASN A 129 -11.87 1.18 -7.48
N PRO A 130 -13.11 0.65 -7.49
CA PRO A 130 -13.53 -0.37 -6.55
C PRO A 130 -12.68 -1.63 -6.69
N VAL A 131 -12.17 -2.12 -5.56
CA VAL A 131 -11.47 -3.41 -5.49
C VAL A 131 -12.35 -4.45 -4.80
N SER A 132 -12.35 -5.67 -5.35
CA SER A 132 -13.11 -6.76 -4.76
C SER A 132 -12.26 -7.45 -3.70
N VAL A 133 -12.64 -7.30 -2.43
CA VAL A 133 -12.02 -8.06 -1.34
C VAL A 133 -12.73 -9.41 -1.21
N THR A 134 -12.03 -10.49 -1.56
CA THR A 134 -12.57 -11.86 -1.59
C THR A 134 -11.66 -12.83 -0.84
N TRP A 135 -12.17 -13.97 -0.41
CA TRP A 135 -11.33 -15.02 0.20
C TRP A 135 -10.56 -15.84 -0.87
N HIS A 136 -11.09 -15.84 -2.09
CA HIS A 136 -10.72 -16.72 -3.20
C HIS A 136 -10.30 -15.91 -4.42
N SER A 137 -9.90 -16.59 -5.50
CA SER A 137 -9.62 -15.93 -6.77
C SER A 137 -10.85 -15.19 -7.32
N ILE A 138 -10.61 -14.14 -8.11
CA ILE A 138 -11.68 -13.31 -8.69
C ILE A 138 -12.44 -14.09 -9.78
N ARG A 139 -11.72 -14.93 -10.55
CA ARG A 139 -12.25 -15.63 -11.73
C ARG A 139 -12.55 -17.12 -11.50
N GLY A 140 -12.13 -17.66 -10.35
CA GLY A 140 -12.22 -19.09 -10.05
C GLY A 140 -11.05 -19.90 -10.63
N ILE A 141 -11.11 -21.20 -10.41
CA ILE A 141 -10.10 -22.17 -10.86
C ILE A 141 -10.83 -23.32 -11.56
N LYS A 142 -10.34 -23.73 -12.72
CA LYS A 142 -10.87 -24.89 -13.46
C LYS A 142 -10.58 -26.18 -12.70
N GLU A 143 -11.56 -27.09 -12.64
CA GLU A 143 -11.46 -28.37 -11.90
C GLU A 143 -10.25 -29.22 -12.34
N GLU A 144 -9.84 -29.14 -13.61
CA GLU A 144 -8.67 -29.82 -14.16
C GLU A 144 -7.36 -29.48 -13.43
N ALA A 145 -7.28 -28.31 -12.81
CA ALA A 145 -6.12 -27.88 -12.03
C ALA A 145 -6.10 -28.41 -10.59
N PHE A 146 -7.23 -28.93 -10.09
CA PHE A 146 -7.39 -29.24 -8.66
C PHE A 146 -6.40 -30.31 -8.22
N ASP A 147 -6.24 -31.40 -8.96
CA ASP A 147 -5.35 -32.51 -8.59
C ASP A 147 -3.89 -32.04 -8.35
N GLY A 148 -3.40 -31.14 -9.22
CA GLY A 148 -2.06 -30.56 -9.09
C GLY A 148 -1.92 -29.68 -7.84
N ILE A 149 -2.90 -28.82 -7.60
CA ILE A 149 -2.93 -27.92 -6.43
C ILE A 149 -3.08 -28.72 -5.14
N VAL A 150 -3.98 -29.71 -5.10
CA VAL A 150 -4.24 -30.58 -3.93
C VAL A 150 -3.00 -31.39 -3.57
N SER A 151 -2.30 -31.95 -4.55
CA SER A 151 -1.06 -32.69 -4.33
C SER A 151 0.03 -31.82 -3.70
N ALA A 152 0.20 -30.59 -4.17
CA ALA A 152 1.13 -29.63 -3.58
C ALA A 152 0.69 -29.20 -2.17
N LEU A 153 -0.60 -28.88 -2.01
CA LEU A 153 -1.19 -28.40 -0.76
C LEU A 153 -1.09 -29.44 0.36
N ARG A 154 -1.29 -30.73 0.06
CA ARG A 154 -1.10 -31.81 1.03
C ARG A 154 0.31 -31.80 1.62
N LYS A 155 1.33 -31.71 0.77
CA LYS A 155 2.75 -31.66 1.20
C LYS A 155 3.05 -30.39 2.00
N ASP A 156 2.54 -29.26 1.54
CA ASP A 156 2.70 -27.96 2.21
C ASP A 156 2.09 -27.97 3.63
N VAL A 157 0.91 -28.59 3.81
CA VAL A 157 0.27 -28.73 5.13
C VAL A 157 0.98 -29.75 6.02
N GLU A 158 1.44 -30.87 5.46
CA GLU A 158 2.25 -31.84 6.20
C GLU A 158 3.52 -31.19 6.79
N ALA A 159 4.15 -30.29 6.04
CA ALA A 159 5.33 -29.55 6.47
C ALA A 159 5.09 -28.64 7.69
N LEU A 160 3.86 -28.11 7.86
CA LEU A 160 3.51 -27.29 9.04
C LEU A 160 3.67 -28.06 10.36
N ASN A 161 3.42 -29.37 10.35
CA ASN A 161 3.54 -30.20 11.54
C ASN A 161 4.98 -30.66 11.82
N SER A 162 5.82 -30.76 10.78
CA SER A 162 7.19 -31.28 10.91
C SER A 162 8.24 -30.21 11.21
N THR A 163 7.93 -28.93 10.96
CA THR A 163 8.93 -27.85 11.04
C THR A 163 8.42 -26.73 11.96
N PRO A 164 8.92 -26.65 13.21
CA PRO A 164 8.53 -25.58 14.12
C PRO A 164 9.06 -24.23 13.64
N ILE A 165 8.31 -23.15 13.88
CA ILE A 165 8.79 -21.79 13.65
C ILE A 165 9.88 -21.47 14.68
N THR A 166 11.08 -21.12 14.21
CA THR A 166 12.24 -20.84 15.07
C THR A 166 12.57 -19.36 15.24
N THR A 167 12.04 -18.50 14.36
CA THR A 167 12.25 -17.05 14.43
C THR A 167 11.43 -16.42 15.56
N THR A 168 11.95 -15.35 16.15
CA THR A 168 11.23 -14.49 17.11
C THR A 168 10.86 -13.13 16.50
N SER A 169 11.29 -12.84 15.26
CA SER A 169 10.92 -11.63 14.54
C SER A 169 9.43 -11.65 14.20
N SER A 170 8.70 -10.59 14.55
CA SER A 170 7.28 -10.50 14.23
C SER A 170 7.04 -10.49 12.71
N TYR A 171 7.95 -9.94 11.91
CA TYR A 171 7.85 -9.94 10.45
C TYR A 171 7.83 -11.36 9.87
N PHE A 172 8.94 -12.10 10.03
CA PHE A 172 9.07 -13.44 9.48
C PHE A 172 8.07 -14.43 10.11
N TYR A 173 7.75 -14.26 11.40
CA TYR A 173 6.73 -15.07 12.06
C TYR A 173 5.34 -14.82 11.46
N GLY A 174 5.01 -13.55 11.19
CA GLY A 174 3.80 -13.14 10.50
C GLY A 174 3.69 -13.76 9.10
N LYS A 175 4.76 -13.72 8.30
CA LYS A 175 4.78 -14.34 6.96
C LYS A 175 4.38 -15.82 7.00
N LEU A 176 4.89 -16.57 7.97
CA LEU A 176 4.58 -18.00 8.15
C LEU A 176 3.13 -18.23 8.60
N ILE A 177 2.58 -17.37 9.47
CA ILE A 177 1.15 -17.38 9.82
C ILE A 177 0.30 -17.16 8.57
N ALA A 178 0.63 -16.14 7.78
CA ALA A 178 -0.13 -15.78 6.59
C ALA A 178 -0.06 -16.86 5.50
N ARG A 179 1.09 -17.50 5.35
CA ARG A 179 1.26 -18.67 4.47
C ARG A 179 0.33 -19.82 4.88
N ALA A 180 0.29 -20.19 6.16
CA ALA A 180 -0.61 -21.23 6.64
C ALA A 180 -2.09 -20.85 6.45
N ALA A 181 -2.44 -19.58 6.69
CA ALA A 181 -3.79 -19.07 6.44
C ALA A 181 -4.17 -19.15 4.95
N ARG A 182 -3.22 -18.87 4.05
CA ARG A 182 -3.42 -19.01 2.60
C ARG A 182 -3.75 -20.46 2.20
N PHE A 183 -3.13 -21.45 2.84
CA PHE A 183 -3.45 -22.87 2.61
C PHE A 183 -4.92 -23.20 2.88
N ALA A 184 -5.51 -22.65 3.94
CA ALA A 184 -6.92 -22.91 4.24
C ALA A 184 -7.85 -22.34 3.16
N LEU A 185 -7.54 -21.15 2.63
CA LEU A 185 -8.34 -20.54 1.58
C LEU A 185 -8.20 -21.25 0.23
N ILE A 186 -7.00 -21.75 -0.10
CA ILE A 186 -6.79 -22.62 -1.26
C ILE A 186 -7.56 -23.93 -1.07
N ALA A 187 -7.47 -24.55 0.11
CA ALA A 187 -8.15 -25.80 0.44
C ALA A 187 -9.67 -25.69 0.24
N GLU A 188 -10.28 -24.59 0.67
CA GLU A 188 -11.70 -24.31 0.41
C GLU A 188 -12.01 -24.18 -1.08
N GLU A 189 -11.19 -23.44 -1.83
CA GLU A 189 -11.44 -23.17 -3.25
C GLU A 189 -11.35 -24.44 -4.12
N VAL A 190 -10.43 -25.34 -3.81
CA VAL A 190 -10.26 -26.62 -4.52
C VAL A 190 -11.00 -27.79 -3.85
N SER A 191 -11.91 -27.50 -2.92
CA SER A 191 -12.73 -28.49 -2.20
C SER A 191 -11.94 -29.58 -1.44
N PHE A 192 -10.74 -29.26 -0.99
CA PHE A 192 -9.85 -30.15 -0.25
C PHE A 192 -9.89 -29.89 1.26
N LEU A 193 -11.09 -30.03 1.84
CA LEU A 193 -11.36 -29.56 3.21
C LEU A 193 -10.70 -30.39 4.32
N GLU A 194 -10.20 -31.59 4.02
CA GLU A 194 -9.61 -32.51 5.01
C GLU A 194 -8.37 -31.97 5.73
N VAL A 195 -7.66 -31.01 5.13
CA VAL A 195 -6.48 -30.37 5.72
C VAL A 195 -6.79 -29.21 6.66
N ILE A 196 -8.02 -28.68 6.64
CA ILE A 196 -8.40 -27.50 7.43
C ILE A 196 -8.15 -27.69 8.94
N PRO A 197 -8.46 -28.83 9.58
CA PRO A 197 -8.20 -29.01 11.01
C PRO A 197 -6.71 -28.91 11.39
N ALA A 198 -5.81 -29.39 10.53
CA ALA A 198 -4.37 -29.29 10.77
C ALA A 198 -3.90 -27.83 10.68
N ILE A 199 -4.41 -27.09 9.69
CA ILE A 199 -4.11 -25.67 9.49
C ILE A 199 -4.67 -24.83 10.65
N GLU A 200 -5.93 -25.08 11.05
CA GLU A 200 -6.58 -24.40 12.17
C GLU A 200 -5.79 -24.58 13.47
N LYS A 201 -5.34 -25.81 13.75
CA LYS A 201 -4.49 -26.10 14.91
C LYS A 201 -3.18 -25.30 14.84
N PHE A 202 -2.50 -25.32 13.70
CA PHE A 202 -1.26 -24.55 13.51
C PHE A 202 -1.47 -23.06 13.74
N LEU A 203 -2.53 -22.48 13.17
CA LEU A 203 -2.85 -21.05 13.35
C LEU A 203 -3.14 -20.72 14.82
N LYS A 204 -3.90 -21.56 15.54
CA LYS A 204 -4.15 -21.36 16.98
C LYS A 204 -2.84 -21.40 17.78
N ASP A 205 -2.03 -22.44 17.58
CA ASP A 205 -0.78 -22.64 18.32
C ASP A 205 0.23 -21.51 18.07
N THR A 206 0.21 -20.89 16.88
CA THR A 206 1.14 -19.83 16.50
C THR A 206 0.63 -18.43 16.81
N ILE A 207 -0.68 -18.17 16.73
CA ILE A 207 -1.26 -16.84 16.96
C ILE A 207 -1.54 -16.60 18.45
N GLU A 208 -2.08 -17.57 19.17
CA GLU A 208 -2.52 -17.37 20.57
C GLU A 208 -1.39 -16.88 21.50
N PRO A 209 -0.14 -17.36 21.40
CA PRO A 209 0.94 -16.84 22.24
C PRO A 209 1.19 -15.34 22.07
N TRP A 210 1.06 -14.80 20.85
CA TRP A 210 1.20 -13.38 20.59
C TRP A 210 0.04 -12.58 21.16
N LEU A 211 -1.20 -13.05 20.96
CA LEU A 211 -2.41 -12.36 21.45
C LEU A 211 -2.55 -12.44 22.98
N ASN A 212 -2.03 -13.49 23.60
CA ASN A 212 -2.01 -13.66 25.06
C ASN A 212 -0.81 -12.96 25.73
N GLY A 213 0.16 -12.47 24.95
CA GLY A 213 1.41 -11.90 25.48
C GLY A 213 2.32 -12.94 26.14
N THR A 214 2.20 -14.22 25.75
CA THR A 214 2.96 -15.35 26.31
C THR A 214 4.02 -15.90 25.34
N PHE A 215 4.17 -15.31 24.16
CA PHE A 215 5.23 -15.69 23.22
C PHE A 215 6.61 -15.41 23.85
N ASN A 216 7.53 -16.38 23.74
CA ASN A 216 8.86 -16.26 24.32
C ASN A 216 9.81 -15.53 23.36
N GLY A 217 10.60 -14.60 23.88
CA GLY A 217 11.62 -13.87 23.11
C GLY A 217 11.13 -12.56 22.48
N ASN A 218 9.85 -12.45 22.11
CA ASN A 218 9.24 -11.22 21.58
C ASN A 218 7.78 -11.09 22.07
N GLY A 219 7.07 -10.05 21.65
CA GLY A 219 5.65 -9.86 21.94
C GLY A 219 5.21 -8.42 21.68
N PHE A 220 3.90 -8.22 21.56
CA PHE A 220 3.29 -6.91 21.35
C PHE A 220 3.03 -6.20 22.69
N LEU A 221 3.56 -4.99 22.83
CA LEU A 221 3.39 -4.12 23.99
C LEU A 221 2.69 -2.83 23.58
N HIS A 222 1.90 -2.23 24.47
CA HIS A 222 1.33 -0.91 24.22
C HIS A 222 2.24 0.19 24.77
N ASP A 223 2.78 1.02 23.89
CA ASP A 223 3.46 2.26 24.26
C ASP A 223 2.43 3.38 24.44
N ARG A 224 2.38 3.92 25.67
CA ARG A 224 1.48 5.02 26.04
C ARG A 224 2.02 6.39 25.67
N LYS A 225 3.31 6.51 25.36
CA LYS A 225 3.95 7.80 25.08
C LYS A 225 3.61 8.28 23.68
N TRP A 226 3.84 7.45 22.67
CA TRP A 226 3.49 7.76 21.28
C TRP A 226 2.13 7.16 20.88
N GLY A 227 1.59 6.26 21.69
CA GLY A 227 0.28 5.65 21.48
C GLY A 227 0.32 4.62 20.37
N GLY A 228 0.67 3.37 20.68
CA GLY A 228 0.72 2.31 19.69
C GLY A 228 1.25 0.98 20.20
N ILE A 229 1.31 0.01 19.30
CA ILE A 229 1.87 -1.31 19.55
C ILE A 229 3.33 -1.31 19.16
N VAL A 230 4.19 -1.85 20.00
CA VAL A 230 5.62 -2.02 19.73
C VAL A 230 6.06 -3.43 20.10
N THR A 231 7.19 -3.87 19.55
CA THR A 231 7.75 -5.19 19.86
C THR A 231 8.63 -5.14 21.09
N LYS A 232 8.59 -6.19 21.92
CA LYS A 232 9.41 -6.29 23.14
C LYS A 232 10.92 -6.18 22.88
N LEU A 233 11.36 -6.47 21.65
CA LEU A 233 12.77 -6.40 21.25
C LEU A 233 13.33 -4.97 21.23
N GLU A 234 12.47 -3.95 21.13
CA GLU A 234 12.86 -2.53 21.11
C GLU A 234 13.71 -2.10 22.32
N ALA A 235 13.44 -2.71 23.48
CA ALA A 235 14.08 -2.34 24.74
C ALA A 235 15.58 -2.67 24.74
N GLN A 236 16.02 -3.50 23.78
CA GLN A 236 17.40 -3.96 23.65
C GLN A 236 18.10 -3.27 22.48
N ASP A 237 17.41 -3.10 21.35
CA ASP A 237 17.96 -2.53 20.13
C ASP A 237 16.85 -1.90 19.28
N SER A 238 16.99 -0.61 18.93
CA SER A 238 16.05 0.11 18.08
C SER A 238 16.02 -0.38 16.63
N GLY A 239 17.05 -1.11 16.18
CA GLY A 239 17.08 -1.78 14.87
C GLY A 239 16.50 -3.19 14.88
N ALA A 240 16.20 -3.76 16.06
CA ALA A 240 15.64 -5.10 16.16
C ALA A 240 14.25 -5.16 15.53
N ASP A 241 13.95 -6.31 14.92
CA ASP A 241 12.67 -6.55 14.24
C ASP A 241 12.33 -5.43 13.24
N PHE A 242 13.34 -5.04 12.45
CA PHE A 242 13.28 -4.00 11.42
C PHE A 242 12.88 -2.61 11.94
N GLY A 243 13.06 -2.38 13.24
CA GLY A 243 12.68 -1.12 13.88
C GLY A 243 11.18 -1.01 14.16
N CYS A 244 10.46 -2.12 14.22
CA CYS A 244 9.07 -2.15 14.69
C CYS A 244 8.93 -1.52 16.09
N GLY A 245 9.94 -1.66 16.96
CA GLY A 245 10.03 -0.93 18.22
C GLY A 245 10.04 0.60 18.12
N VAL A 246 10.52 1.13 17.00
CA VAL A 246 10.54 2.57 16.72
C VAL A 246 9.53 2.95 15.64
N TYR A 247 8.40 2.23 15.59
CA TYR A 247 7.28 2.51 14.71
C TYR A 247 7.51 2.27 13.22
N ASN A 248 8.59 1.56 12.83
CA ASN A 248 8.77 1.16 11.44
C ASN A 248 7.84 -0.01 11.09
N ASP A 249 7.34 -0.03 9.87
CA ASP A 249 6.83 -1.24 9.21
C ASP A 249 5.63 -1.91 9.89
N HIS A 250 4.92 -1.22 10.79
CA HIS A 250 3.80 -1.78 11.54
C HIS A 250 2.73 -2.40 10.64
N HIS A 251 2.30 -1.71 9.59
CA HIS A 251 1.37 -2.26 8.61
C HIS A 251 1.88 -3.53 7.91
N TYR A 252 3.17 -3.66 7.61
CA TYR A 252 3.74 -4.88 7.03
C TYR A 252 3.66 -6.04 8.04
N HIS A 253 4.18 -5.83 9.24
CA HIS A 253 4.23 -6.85 10.28
C HIS A 253 2.82 -7.26 10.71
N LEU A 254 2.03 -6.30 11.17
CA LEU A 254 0.70 -6.54 11.72
C LEU A 254 -0.30 -6.99 10.65
N GLY A 255 -0.11 -6.58 9.39
CA GLY A 255 -0.92 -7.01 8.26
C GLY A 255 -0.94 -8.53 8.10
N TYR A 256 0.21 -9.20 8.22
CA TYR A 256 0.30 -10.65 8.18
C TYR A 256 -0.43 -11.35 9.34
N PHE A 257 -0.30 -10.83 10.56
CA PHE A 257 -1.06 -11.34 11.71
C PHE A 257 -2.55 -11.16 11.48
N LEU A 258 -2.98 -9.99 10.99
CA LEU A 258 -4.37 -9.68 10.73
C LEU A 258 -4.97 -10.61 9.66
N TYR A 259 -4.19 -10.94 8.61
CA TYR A 259 -4.58 -11.91 7.60
C TYR A 259 -4.87 -13.29 8.22
N GLY A 260 -3.92 -13.80 9.02
CA GLY A 260 -4.07 -15.07 9.70
C GLY A 260 -5.22 -15.10 10.70
N ILE A 261 -5.41 -14.03 11.47
CA ILE A 261 -6.52 -13.87 12.42
C ILE A 261 -7.86 -13.83 11.69
N ALA A 262 -7.97 -13.13 10.55
CA ALA A 262 -9.20 -13.06 9.77
C ALA A 262 -9.61 -14.45 9.25
N VAL A 263 -8.66 -15.20 8.69
CA VAL A 263 -8.90 -16.56 8.21
C VAL A 263 -9.25 -17.51 9.36
N LEU A 264 -8.52 -17.45 10.48
CA LEU A 264 -8.82 -18.29 11.63
C LEU A 264 -10.18 -17.97 12.26
N ALA A 265 -10.57 -16.69 12.33
CA ALA A 265 -11.90 -16.28 12.80
C ALA A 265 -13.03 -16.74 11.86
N LYS A 266 -12.76 -16.85 10.55
CA LYS A 266 -13.68 -17.46 9.57
C LYS A 266 -13.84 -18.96 9.81
N ILE A 267 -12.75 -19.68 10.05
CA ILE A 267 -12.74 -21.14 10.29
C ILE A 267 -13.40 -21.47 11.64
N ASP A 268 -13.01 -20.77 12.70
CA ASP A 268 -13.56 -20.91 14.06
C ASP A 268 -14.10 -19.56 14.57
N PRO A 269 -15.40 -19.28 14.34
CA PRO A 269 -16.06 -18.08 14.84
C PRO A 269 -16.09 -17.97 16.38
N THR A 270 -15.97 -19.08 17.11
CA THR A 270 -15.92 -19.06 18.58
C THR A 270 -14.57 -18.55 19.07
N TRP A 271 -13.48 -19.03 18.46
CA TRP A 271 -12.15 -18.48 18.67
C TRP A 271 -12.10 -17.00 18.26
N GLY A 272 -12.68 -16.64 17.11
CA GLY A 272 -12.77 -15.26 16.65
C GLY A 272 -13.44 -14.35 17.69
N ARG A 273 -14.59 -14.75 18.24
CA ARG A 273 -15.26 -13.96 19.30
C ARG A 273 -14.42 -13.79 20.55
N LYS A 274 -13.66 -14.81 20.96
CA LYS A 274 -12.77 -14.76 22.13
C LYS A 274 -11.65 -13.73 21.95
N TYR A 275 -11.04 -13.68 20.77
CA TYR A 275 -9.86 -12.85 20.48
C TYR A 275 -10.17 -11.53 19.74
N LYS A 276 -11.45 -11.23 19.49
CA LYS A 276 -11.89 -10.00 18.82
C LYS A 276 -11.26 -8.72 19.42
N PRO A 277 -11.17 -8.51 20.74
CA PRO A 277 -10.54 -7.30 21.29
C PRO A 277 -9.07 -7.13 20.88
N GLN A 278 -8.30 -8.21 20.90
CA GLN A 278 -6.89 -8.20 20.52
C GLN A 278 -6.72 -8.02 19.00
N ALA A 279 -7.57 -8.65 18.19
CA ALA A 279 -7.58 -8.47 16.74
C ALA A 279 -7.82 -6.99 16.36
N TYR A 280 -8.83 -6.35 16.97
CA TYR A 280 -9.13 -4.94 16.73
C TYR A 280 -8.05 -4.02 17.31
N THR A 281 -7.33 -4.44 18.35
CA THR A 281 -6.17 -3.72 18.88
C THR A 281 -5.03 -3.68 17.85
N LEU A 282 -4.69 -4.81 17.23
CA LEU A 282 -3.66 -4.87 16.18
C LEU A 282 -4.05 -4.02 14.97
N MET A 283 -5.30 -4.14 14.51
CA MET A 283 -5.83 -3.32 13.41
C MET A 283 -5.81 -1.82 13.74
N ALA A 284 -6.20 -1.43 14.96
CA ALA A 284 -6.27 -0.03 15.35
C ALA A 284 -4.90 0.65 15.37
N ASP A 285 -3.80 -0.11 15.47
CA ASP A 285 -2.47 0.47 15.46
C ASP A 285 -2.17 1.23 14.16
N PHE A 286 -2.48 0.62 13.00
CA PHE A 286 -2.21 1.21 11.70
C PHE A 286 -3.47 1.79 11.02
N MET A 287 -4.67 1.34 11.40
CA MET A 287 -5.93 1.69 10.75
C MET A 287 -6.98 2.32 11.69
N ASN A 288 -6.56 2.93 12.81
CA ASN A 288 -7.50 3.69 13.64
C ASN A 288 -8.07 4.91 12.87
N LEU A 289 -9.39 5.03 12.83
CA LEU A 289 -10.10 6.16 12.20
C LEU A 289 -10.50 7.24 13.22
N GLY A 290 -10.29 6.99 14.51
CA GLY A 290 -10.64 7.89 15.58
C GLY A 290 -9.91 9.22 15.48
N LYS A 291 -10.65 10.32 15.61
CA LYS A 291 -10.13 11.71 15.56
C LYS A 291 -9.83 12.30 16.94
N ARG A 292 -10.03 11.53 18.01
CA ARG A 292 -9.89 12.03 19.39
C ARG A 292 -8.41 12.17 19.73
N SER A 293 -8.03 13.31 20.29
CA SER A 293 -6.65 13.59 20.72
C SER A 293 -6.16 12.69 21.87
N ASN A 294 -7.08 12.05 22.60
CA ASN A 294 -6.78 11.09 23.66
C ASN A 294 -6.98 9.63 23.23
N SER A 295 -6.99 9.35 21.93
CA SER A 295 -7.02 7.98 21.40
C SER A 295 -5.76 7.21 21.80
N ALA A 296 -5.89 5.91 22.06
CA ALA A 296 -4.75 5.03 22.34
C ALA A 296 -3.85 4.78 21.11
N TYR A 297 -4.36 5.12 19.93
CA TYR A 297 -3.70 5.00 18.63
C TYR A 297 -3.90 6.30 17.83
N PRO A 298 -2.91 6.78 17.07
CA PRO A 298 -3.08 7.89 16.15
C PRO A 298 -4.00 7.49 15.00
N ARG A 299 -4.51 8.49 14.29
CA ARG A 299 -5.36 8.25 13.13
C ARG A 299 -4.51 7.81 11.95
N LEU A 300 -4.80 6.64 11.38
CA LEU A 300 -4.14 6.09 10.18
C LEU A 300 -2.61 6.24 10.23
N ARG A 301 -1.96 5.57 11.19
CA ARG A 301 -0.53 5.76 11.50
C ARG A 301 0.36 5.73 10.25
N CYS A 302 0.15 4.74 9.39
CA CYS A 302 0.97 4.51 8.21
C CYS A 302 0.43 5.25 6.98
N PHE A 303 -0.88 5.36 6.82
CA PHE A 303 -1.49 5.90 5.60
C PHE A 303 -1.47 7.43 5.55
N ASP A 304 -0.82 7.98 4.55
CA ASP A 304 -0.83 9.42 4.29
C ASP A 304 -2.07 9.78 3.46
N LEU A 305 -3.01 10.49 4.10
CA LEU A 305 -4.26 10.91 3.49
C LEU A 305 -4.10 11.92 2.35
N TYR A 306 -2.90 12.43 2.04
CA TYR A 306 -2.65 13.32 0.91
C TYR A 306 -1.75 12.69 -0.16
N LYS A 307 -0.86 11.79 0.23
CA LYS A 307 -0.10 10.96 -0.73
C LYS A 307 -0.90 9.77 -1.22
N LEU A 308 -1.93 9.36 -0.48
CA LEU A 308 -2.79 8.21 -0.78
C LEU A 308 -2.06 6.86 -0.79
N HIS A 309 -0.90 6.80 -0.15
CA HIS A 309 -0.17 5.58 0.13
C HIS A 309 0.41 5.66 1.55
N SER A 310 0.97 4.55 2.00
CA SER A 310 1.54 4.42 3.32
C SER A 310 2.98 4.92 3.39
N TRP A 311 3.45 5.15 4.62
CA TRP A 311 4.85 5.35 4.94
C TRP A 311 5.28 4.26 5.92
N ALA A 312 6.42 3.64 5.60
CA ALA A 312 6.97 2.52 6.36
C ALA A 312 7.85 3.01 7.51
N GLY A 313 8.69 4.02 7.25
CA GLY A 313 9.56 4.59 8.28
C GLY A 313 8.76 5.27 9.40
N GLY A 314 9.10 4.96 10.65
CA GLY A 314 8.52 5.45 11.90
C GLY A 314 9.31 6.61 12.51
N LEU A 315 9.86 6.44 13.71
CA LEU A 315 10.63 7.49 14.40
C LEU A 315 12.08 7.61 13.90
N THR A 316 12.51 6.74 12.99
CA THR A 316 13.83 6.83 12.35
C THR A 316 13.89 8.02 11.41
N GLU A 317 14.87 8.91 11.61
CA GLU A 317 15.10 10.06 10.75
C GLU A 317 16.03 9.71 9.58
N PHE A 318 15.64 10.13 8.38
CA PHE A 318 16.44 10.02 7.17
C PHE A 318 16.51 11.36 6.46
N ALA A 319 17.64 11.64 5.81
CA ALA A 319 17.85 12.88 5.05
C ALA A 319 16.84 13.07 3.92
N ASP A 320 16.42 11.97 3.29
CA ASP A 320 15.45 11.96 2.19
C ASP A 320 13.98 11.90 2.67
N GLY A 321 13.76 11.96 3.98
CA GLY A 321 12.44 11.94 4.62
C GLY A 321 11.87 10.52 4.80
N ARG A 322 10.53 10.43 4.85
CA ARG A 322 9.81 9.15 4.98
C ARG A 322 10.05 8.28 3.75
N ASN A 323 9.92 6.96 3.91
CA ASN A 323 10.08 6.01 2.82
C ASN A 323 9.06 4.88 2.88
N GLN A 324 8.85 4.23 1.73
CA GLN A 324 8.10 2.99 1.55
C GLN A 324 8.81 2.14 0.50
N GLU A 325 8.96 0.85 0.77
CA GLU A 325 9.53 -0.14 -0.14
C GLU A 325 8.43 -1.04 -0.68
N SER A 326 7.92 -1.98 0.13
CA SER A 326 6.92 -2.97 -0.30
C SER A 326 5.49 -2.43 -0.32
N THR A 327 5.02 -2.06 -1.50
CA THR A 327 3.61 -1.64 -1.68
C THR A 327 2.63 -2.80 -1.52
N SER A 328 3.02 -4.02 -1.91
CA SER A 328 2.19 -5.22 -1.76
C SER A 328 1.93 -5.59 -0.31
N GLU A 329 2.88 -5.35 0.60
CA GLU A 329 2.67 -5.56 2.03
C GLU A 329 1.74 -4.50 2.64
N ALA A 330 1.83 -3.24 2.20
CA ALA A 330 0.87 -2.21 2.58
C ALA A 330 -0.56 -2.57 2.09
N VAL A 331 -0.69 -3.00 0.84
CA VAL A 331 -1.96 -3.51 0.28
C VAL A 331 -2.48 -4.68 1.09
N ASN A 332 -1.62 -5.65 1.45
CA ASN A 332 -1.98 -6.78 2.30
C ASN A 332 -2.54 -6.33 3.66
N ALA A 333 -1.98 -5.29 4.28
CA ALA A 333 -2.46 -4.80 5.58
C ALA A 333 -3.94 -4.36 5.52
N TYR A 334 -4.30 -3.53 4.53
CA TYR A 334 -5.66 -3.03 4.37
C TYR A 334 -6.62 -4.09 3.82
N TYR A 335 -6.13 -4.96 2.93
CA TYR A 335 -6.87 -6.13 2.46
C TYR A 335 -7.23 -7.06 3.63
N SER A 336 -6.28 -7.32 4.52
CA SER A 336 -6.47 -8.15 5.71
C SER A 336 -7.44 -7.52 6.71
N ALA A 337 -7.42 -6.19 6.86
CA ALA A 337 -8.41 -5.48 7.65
C ALA A 337 -9.83 -5.65 7.07
N ALA A 338 -9.99 -5.57 5.75
CA ALA A 338 -11.27 -5.82 5.10
C ALA A 338 -11.73 -7.28 5.24
N LEU A 339 -10.84 -8.27 5.09
CA LEU A 339 -11.13 -9.68 5.38
C LEU A 339 -11.54 -9.90 6.84
N MET A 340 -10.88 -9.22 7.78
CA MET A 340 -11.26 -9.23 9.19
C MET A 340 -12.69 -8.69 9.37
N GLY A 341 -13.04 -7.61 8.66
CA GLY A 341 -14.40 -7.09 8.59
C GLY A 341 -15.40 -8.14 8.12
N LEU A 342 -15.09 -8.89 7.06
CA LEU A 342 -15.93 -9.99 6.57
C LEU A 342 -16.10 -11.10 7.63
N ALA A 343 -15.02 -11.52 8.29
CA ALA A 343 -15.05 -12.58 9.30
C ALA A 343 -15.89 -12.19 10.54
N TYR A 344 -15.91 -10.90 10.90
CA TYR A 344 -16.65 -10.40 12.06
C TYR A 344 -18.02 -9.77 11.73
N GLY A 345 -18.40 -9.67 10.46
CA GLY A 345 -19.60 -8.98 10.01
C GLY A 345 -19.56 -7.45 10.22
N ASP A 346 -18.38 -6.85 10.20
CA ASP A 346 -18.18 -5.40 10.31
C ASP A 346 -18.09 -4.76 8.92
N THR A 347 -19.24 -4.32 8.40
CA THR A 347 -19.36 -3.74 7.05
C THR A 347 -18.64 -2.40 6.91
N HIS A 348 -18.48 -1.64 8.01
CA HIS A 348 -17.72 -0.39 7.99
C HIS A 348 -16.23 -0.68 7.78
N LEU A 349 -15.71 -1.67 8.50
CA LEU A 349 -14.32 -2.12 8.34
C LEU A 349 -14.07 -2.69 6.94
N VAL A 350 -15.01 -3.47 6.38
CA VAL A 350 -14.93 -3.94 4.98
C VAL A 350 -14.82 -2.75 4.03
N ALA A 351 -15.72 -1.77 4.14
CA ALA A 351 -15.75 -0.61 3.27
C ALA A 351 -14.46 0.22 3.36
N THR A 352 -14.02 0.57 4.57
CA THR A 352 -12.82 1.39 4.74
C THR A 352 -11.55 0.62 4.38
N GLY A 353 -11.42 -0.65 4.77
CA GLY A 353 -10.25 -1.47 4.43
C GLY A 353 -10.11 -1.65 2.92
N SER A 354 -11.22 -1.93 2.23
CA SER A 354 -11.24 -2.04 0.76
C SER A 354 -10.91 -0.71 0.08
N THR A 355 -11.38 0.41 0.63
CA THR A 355 -11.09 1.75 0.10
C THR A 355 -9.61 2.09 0.22
N LEU A 356 -9.00 1.84 1.39
CA LEU A 356 -7.57 2.07 1.62
C LEU A 356 -6.71 1.16 0.75
N ALA A 357 -7.06 -0.13 0.63
CA ALA A 357 -6.38 -1.04 -0.28
C ALA A 357 -6.44 -0.56 -1.75
N GLY A 358 -7.59 -0.06 -2.20
CA GLY A 358 -7.73 0.51 -3.54
C GLY A 358 -6.90 1.76 -3.76
N LEU A 359 -6.84 2.68 -2.79
CA LEU A 359 -5.97 3.86 -2.87
C LEU A 359 -4.48 3.48 -2.92
N GLU A 360 -4.06 2.55 -2.07
CA GLU A 360 -2.67 2.06 -2.01
C GLU A 360 -2.26 1.40 -3.34
N ILE A 361 -3.16 0.62 -3.96
CA ILE A 361 -2.96 0.03 -5.30
C ILE A 361 -2.80 1.10 -6.36
N GLU A 362 -3.71 2.07 -6.41
CA GLU A 362 -3.67 3.16 -7.39
C GLU A 362 -2.40 4.02 -7.27
N ALA A 363 -1.93 4.21 -6.03
CA ALA A 363 -0.67 4.87 -5.74
C ALA A 363 0.55 4.04 -6.15
N ALA A 364 0.55 2.74 -5.87
CA ALA A 364 1.62 1.83 -6.31
C ALA A 364 1.72 1.79 -7.84
N GLN A 365 0.58 1.69 -8.53
CA GLN A 365 0.52 1.73 -9.99
C GLN A 365 0.96 3.07 -10.58
N MET A 366 0.82 4.18 -9.83
CA MET A 366 1.28 5.47 -10.28
C MET A 366 2.77 5.66 -10.06
N TRP A 367 3.27 5.40 -8.84
CA TRP A 367 4.63 5.81 -8.46
C TRP A 367 5.64 4.66 -8.42
N TRP A 368 5.23 3.40 -8.24
CA TRP A 368 6.17 2.26 -8.27
C TRP A 368 6.27 1.62 -9.64
N HIS A 369 5.18 1.56 -10.39
CA HIS A 369 5.16 0.95 -11.72
C HIS A 369 5.72 1.93 -12.74
N VAL A 370 6.97 1.72 -13.15
CA VAL A 370 7.66 2.61 -14.08
C VAL A 370 7.43 2.09 -15.50
N ARG A 371 6.60 2.79 -16.26
CA ARG A 371 6.31 2.44 -17.65
C ARG A 371 7.26 3.17 -18.57
N GLU A 372 7.77 2.46 -19.57
CA GLU A 372 8.59 3.10 -20.59
C GLU A 372 7.75 4.11 -21.39
N GLY A 373 8.25 5.33 -21.54
CA GLY A 373 7.57 6.41 -22.27
C GLY A 373 6.57 7.24 -21.45
N ASP A 374 6.31 6.87 -20.19
CA ASP A 374 5.52 7.71 -19.28
C ASP A 374 6.31 8.98 -18.89
N LYS A 375 5.56 10.07 -18.68
CA LYS A 375 6.16 11.40 -18.38
C LYS A 375 6.28 11.70 -16.89
N LEU A 376 5.93 10.73 -16.03
CA LEU A 376 6.01 10.92 -14.58
C LEU A 376 7.48 11.01 -14.12
N TYR A 377 8.34 10.19 -14.73
CA TYR A 377 9.77 10.17 -14.49
C TYR A 377 10.52 10.62 -15.74
N GLU A 378 11.76 11.08 -15.55
CA GLU A 378 12.61 11.49 -16.67
C GLU A 378 12.88 10.31 -17.61
N GLU A 379 13.05 10.61 -18.90
CA GLU A 379 13.13 9.60 -19.97
C GLU A 379 14.21 8.54 -19.69
N ASP A 380 15.39 8.97 -19.25
CA ASP A 380 16.51 8.07 -18.92
C ASP A 380 16.15 7.11 -17.77
N PHE A 381 15.38 7.56 -16.77
CA PHE A 381 14.93 6.70 -15.67
C PHE A 381 13.96 5.62 -16.15
N THR A 382 13.00 5.99 -17.01
CA THR A 382 11.99 5.06 -17.55
C THR A 382 12.56 4.07 -18.56
N LYS A 383 13.64 4.42 -19.27
CA LYS A 383 14.36 3.49 -20.14
C LYS A 383 15.03 2.37 -19.35
N GLU A 384 15.69 2.72 -18.24
CA GLU A 384 16.49 1.78 -17.46
C GLU A 384 15.68 0.94 -16.47
N ASN A 385 14.53 1.44 -16.02
CA ASN A 385 13.76 0.83 -14.93
C ASN A 385 12.32 0.49 -15.34
N ARG A 386 11.79 -0.58 -14.73
CA ARG A 386 10.35 -0.90 -14.75
C ARG A 386 9.68 -0.79 -13.38
N MET A 387 10.48 -0.58 -12.34
CA MET A 387 10.02 -0.54 -10.97
C MET A 387 10.89 0.37 -10.11
N VAL A 388 10.26 1.22 -9.30
CA VAL A 388 10.93 1.88 -8.17
C VAL A 388 11.17 0.85 -7.07
N GLY A 389 12.35 0.87 -6.45
CA GLY A 389 12.64 0.03 -5.29
C GLY A 389 12.07 0.67 -4.03
N VAL A 390 12.70 1.76 -3.57
CA VAL A 390 12.24 2.53 -2.41
C VAL A 390 11.79 3.92 -2.85
N LEU A 391 10.54 4.26 -2.56
CA LEU A 391 10.04 5.61 -2.70
C LEU A 391 10.33 6.39 -1.43
N TRP A 392 10.92 7.57 -1.58
CA TRP A 392 11.19 8.49 -0.48
C TRP A 392 10.42 9.79 -0.67
N ALA A 393 10.23 10.57 0.39
CA ALA A 393 9.63 11.89 0.29
C ALA A 393 10.40 12.80 -0.68
N ASN A 394 11.73 12.69 -0.73
CA ASN A 394 12.59 13.56 -1.55
C ASN A 394 13.43 12.84 -2.62
N LYS A 395 13.32 11.51 -2.78
CA LYS A 395 14.02 10.77 -3.84
C LYS A 395 13.22 9.57 -4.37
N ARG A 396 13.71 8.99 -5.47
CA ARG A 396 13.30 7.67 -5.98
C ARG A 396 14.53 6.80 -6.09
N ASP A 397 14.54 5.72 -5.34
CA ASP A 397 15.66 4.78 -5.29
C ASP A 397 15.33 3.53 -6.08
N THR A 398 16.28 3.07 -6.87
CA THR A 398 16.19 1.81 -7.59
C THR A 398 16.88 0.69 -6.85
N GLY A 399 17.57 0.95 -5.72
CA GLY A 399 18.01 -0.09 -4.80
C GLY A 399 16.91 -0.53 -3.84
N LEU A 400 17.22 -1.52 -3.02
CA LEU A 400 16.42 -2.02 -1.91
C LEU A 400 17.23 -1.97 -0.62
N TRP A 401 16.56 -2.09 0.53
CA TRP A 401 17.25 -2.31 1.80
C TRP A 401 18.08 -3.60 1.80
N LEU A 402 17.63 -4.59 1.03
CA LEU A 402 18.22 -5.93 0.96
C LEU A 402 19.22 -6.14 -0.18
N GLY A 403 19.35 -5.19 -1.11
CA GLY A 403 20.18 -5.40 -2.30
C GLY A 403 20.31 -4.20 -3.23
N PRO A 404 21.33 -4.21 -4.09
CA PRO A 404 21.60 -3.13 -5.01
C PRO A 404 20.62 -3.14 -6.21
N PRO A 405 20.59 -2.06 -7.03
CA PRO A 405 19.66 -1.93 -8.15
C PRO A 405 19.67 -3.07 -9.17
N GLU A 406 20.79 -3.78 -9.32
CA GLU A 406 20.92 -4.89 -10.27
C GLU A 406 20.08 -6.11 -9.90
N TRP A 407 19.62 -6.22 -8.64
CA TRP A 407 18.79 -7.31 -8.16
C TRP A 407 17.32 -7.10 -8.53
N LYS A 408 17.04 -7.04 -9.83
CA LYS A 408 15.71 -6.76 -10.40
C LYS A 408 14.66 -7.78 -9.93
N GLU A 409 15.05 -9.03 -9.77
CA GLU A 409 14.20 -10.11 -9.25
C GLU A 409 13.75 -9.85 -7.82
N CYS A 410 14.61 -9.24 -7.00
CA CYS A 410 14.22 -8.77 -5.67
C CYS A 410 13.30 -7.56 -5.77
N ARG A 411 13.57 -6.61 -6.68
CA ARG A 411 12.73 -5.41 -6.88
C ARG A 411 11.32 -5.74 -7.32
N LEU A 412 11.18 -6.71 -8.22
CA LEU A 412 9.87 -7.25 -8.58
C LEU A 412 9.27 -8.00 -7.39
N GLY A 413 10.02 -8.91 -6.78
CA GLY A 413 9.51 -9.79 -5.72
C GLY A 413 8.98 -9.05 -4.49
N VAL A 414 9.68 -8.00 -4.04
CA VAL A 414 9.22 -7.18 -2.90
C VAL A 414 7.93 -6.40 -3.17
N GLN A 415 7.57 -6.17 -4.44
CA GLN A 415 6.28 -5.58 -4.82
C GLN A 415 5.20 -6.62 -5.13
N VAL A 416 5.53 -7.91 -5.07
CA VAL A 416 4.59 -9.03 -5.30
C VAL A 416 4.24 -9.73 -4.00
N LEU A 417 5.18 -9.88 -3.07
CA LEU A 417 4.95 -10.59 -1.81
C LEU A 417 4.11 -9.75 -0.82
N PRO A 418 3.13 -10.34 -0.13
CA PRO A 418 2.62 -11.69 -0.31
C PRO A 418 1.73 -11.83 -1.56
N LEU A 419 1.80 -12.99 -2.22
CA LEU A 419 0.98 -13.32 -3.38
C LEU A 419 -0.45 -13.72 -2.94
N LEU A 420 -1.41 -12.83 -3.18
CA LEU A 420 -2.80 -12.91 -2.72
C LEU A 420 -3.79 -12.65 -3.88
N PRO A 421 -5.10 -12.90 -3.72
CA PRO A 421 -6.09 -12.56 -4.75
C PRO A 421 -6.03 -11.07 -5.17
N ILE A 422 -5.84 -10.17 -4.22
CA ILE A 422 -5.75 -8.72 -4.48
C ILE A 422 -4.53 -8.32 -5.33
N THR A 423 -3.49 -9.17 -5.40
CA THR A 423 -2.33 -8.95 -6.28
C THR A 423 -2.75 -8.87 -7.75
N GLU A 424 -3.88 -9.47 -8.14
CA GLU A 424 -4.47 -9.33 -9.49
C GLU A 424 -4.77 -7.87 -9.83
N THR A 425 -5.31 -7.14 -8.86
CA THR A 425 -5.68 -5.73 -9.07
C THR A 425 -4.45 -4.84 -9.04
N LEU A 426 -3.44 -5.16 -8.21
CA LEU A 426 -2.17 -4.44 -8.19
C LEU A 426 -1.46 -4.51 -9.56
N PHE A 427 -1.42 -5.70 -10.16
CA PHE A 427 -0.80 -5.97 -11.46
C PHE A 427 -1.83 -6.18 -12.58
N SER A 428 -2.89 -5.36 -12.60
CA SER A 428 -4.00 -5.50 -13.57
C SER A 428 -3.62 -5.18 -15.02
N ASP A 429 -2.51 -4.50 -15.24
CA ASP A 429 -2.01 -4.15 -16.57
C ASP A 429 -1.06 -5.23 -17.10
N VAL A 430 -1.60 -6.11 -17.93
CA VAL A 430 -0.87 -7.26 -18.50
C VAL A 430 0.31 -6.81 -19.38
N GLY A 431 0.18 -5.69 -20.09
CA GLY A 431 1.26 -5.15 -20.93
C GLY A 431 2.45 -4.73 -20.08
N PHE A 432 2.20 -3.99 -19.00
CA PHE A 432 3.25 -3.62 -18.05
C PHE A 432 3.86 -4.83 -17.34
N VAL A 433 3.05 -5.81 -16.94
CA VAL A 433 3.56 -7.04 -16.33
C VAL A 433 4.54 -7.74 -17.26
N LYS A 434 4.20 -7.84 -18.55
CA LYS A 434 5.08 -8.43 -19.56
C LYS A 434 6.41 -7.67 -19.66
N ASP A 435 6.36 -6.35 -19.80
CA ASP A 435 7.57 -5.51 -19.84
C ASP A 435 8.43 -5.66 -18.57
N LEU A 436 7.78 -5.72 -17.40
CA LEU A 436 8.43 -5.88 -16.11
C LEU A 436 9.12 -7.24 -16.01
N VAL A 437 8.45 -8.33 -16.40
CA VAL A 437 9.02 -9.69 -16.40
C VAL A 437 10.18 -9.77 -17.38
N GLU A 438 10.01 -9.33 -18.63
CA GLU A 438 11.07 -9.32 -19.64
C GLU A 438 12.31 -8.54 -19.18
N TRP A 439 12.11 -7.38 -18.54
CA TRP A 439 13.20 -6.59 -17.96
C TRP A 439 13.91 -7.29 -16.78
N THR A 440 13.20 -8.16 -16.06
CA THR A 440 13.69 -8.87 -14.87
C THR A 440 14.37 -10.19 -15.19
N LEU A 441 13.91 -10.92 -16.22
CA LEU A 441 14.37 -12.27 -16.57
C LEU A 441 15.90 -12.42 -16.63
N PRO A 442 16.68 -11.50 -17.26
CA PRO A 442 18.14 -11.63 -17.29
C PRO A 442 18.81 -11.63 -15.92
N ALA A 443 18.18 -11.05 -14.90
CA ALA A 443 18.73 -11.04 -13.54
C ALA A 443 18.67 -12.42 -12.87
N LEU A 444 17.82 -13.34 -13.36
CA LEU A 444 17.72 -14.70 -12.84
C LEU A 444 18.94 -15.57 -13.14
N ASP A 445 19.74 -15.20 -14.15
CA ASP A 445 20.99 -15.89 -14.52
C ASP A 445 22.16 -15.55 -13.57
N ARG A 446 21.97 -14.58 -12.67
CA ARG A 446 22.97 -14.17 -11.69
C ARG A 446 23.22 -15.30 -10.68
N GLU A 447 24.49 -15.54 -10.37
CA GLU A 447 24.86 -16.52 -9.33
C GLU A 447 24.26 -16.13 -7.98
N GLY A 448 23.67 -17.13 -7.29
CA GLY A 448 23.10 -16.95 -5.95
C GLY A 448 21.68 -16.36 -5.91
N VAL A 449 20.97 -16.27 -7.04
CA VAL A 449 19.55 -15.87 -7.04
C VAL A 449 18.71 -16.90 -6.28
N GLY A 450 18.05 -16.45 -5.21
CA GLY A 450 17.18 -17.29 -4.39
C GLY A 450 15.93 -17.74 -5.14
N GLU A 451 15.54 -18.99 -4.94
CA GLU A 451 14.37 -19.62 -5.60
C GLU A 451 13.05 -18.89 -5.28
N GLY A 452 12.93 -18.29 -4.08
CA GLY A 452 11.75 -17.49 -3.72
C GLY A 452 11.55 -16.26 -4.62
N TRP A 453 12.64 -15.62 -5.05
CA TRP A 453 12.59 -14.49 -5.98
C TRP A 453 12.20 -14.96 -7.38
N LYS A 454 12.75 -16.09 -7.86
CA LYS A 454 12.34 -16.71 -9.13
C LYS A 454 10.84 -17.01 -9.14
N GLY A 455 10.31 -17.57 -8.06
CA GLY A 455 8.87 -17.85 -7.93
C GLY A 455 7.99 -16.62 -8.09
N SER A 456 8.42 -15.45 -7.62
CA SER A 456 7.68 -14.19 -7.80
C SER A 456 7.68 -13.75 -9.26
N VAL A 457 8.82 -13.87 -9.96
CA VAL A 457 8.91 -13.58 -11.40
C VAL A 457 8.03 -14.52 -12.21
N TYR A 458 8.06 -15.83 -11.93
CA TYR A 458 7.24 -16.82 -12.64
C TYR A 458 5.75 -16.66 -12.32
N ALA A 459 5.37 -16.22 -11.12
CA ALA A 459 3.99 -15.87 -10.82
C ALA A 459 3.50 -14.73 -11.72
N MET A 460 4.30 -13.69 -11.91
CA MET A 460 3.95 -12.58 -12.80
C MET A 460 3.94 -13.01 -14.27
N GLU A 461 4.88 -13.84 -14.71
CA GLU A 461 4.86 -14.45 -16.04
C GLU A 461 3.56 -15.22 -16.31
N GLY A 462 3.06 -15.94 -15.31
CA GLY A 462 1.80 -16.69 -15.40
C GLY A 462 0.54 -15.85 -15.65
N ILE A 463 0.63 -14.52 -15.58
CA ILE A 463 -0.46 -13.62 -16.00
C ILE A 463 -0.66 -13.65 -17.52
N TYR A 464 0.40 -13.85 -18.31
CA TYR A 464 0.32 -13.85 -19.78
C TYR A 464 0.85 -15.14 -20.45
N ASP A 465 1.73 -15.90 -19.79
CA ASP A 465 2.25 -17.19 -20.26
C ASP A 465 2.06 -18.26 -19.18
N LYS A 466 0.87 -18.84 -19.17
CA LYS A 466 0.45 -19.84 -18.18
C LYS A 466 1.28 -21.12 -18.26
N GLU A 467 1.56 -21.61 -19.46
CA GLU A 467 2.24 -22.89 -19.66
C GLU A 467 3.72 -22.81 -19.29
N GLY A 468 4.41 -21.77 -19.77
CA GLY A 468 5.80 -21.51 -19.43
C GLY A 468 6.01 -21.28 -17.92
N ALA A 469 5.12 -20.50 -17.30
CA ALA A 469 5.18 -20.26 -15.86
C ALA A 469 4.97 -21.54 -15.03
N LEU A 470 4.03 -22.41 -15.42
CA LEU A 470 3.79 -23.68 -14.73
C LEU A 470 4.99 -24.63 -14.80
N GLU A 471 5.65 -24.72 -15.95
CA GLU A 471 6.88 -25.52 -16.09
C GLU A 471 7.97 -25.01 -15.15
N LYS A 472 8.23 -23.70 -15.16
CA LYS A 472 9.26 -23.07 -14.33
C LYS A 472 8.97 -23.19 -12.85
N VAL A 473 7.73 -22.96 -12.40
CA VAL A 473 7.33 -23.10 -10.99
C VAL A 473 7.50 -24.55 -10.51
N LYS A 474 7.16 -25.55 -11.33
CA LYS A 474 7.35 -26.97 -10.97
C LYS A 474 8.82 -27.38 -10.88
N SER A 475 9.72 -26.62 -11.53
CA SER A 475 11.17 -26.84 -11.47
C SER A 475 11.84 -26.22 -10.25
N LEU A 476 11.15 -25.33 -9.52
CA LEU A 476 11.69 -24.69 -8.32
C LEU A 476 11.98 -25.72 -7.23
N ASN A 477 13.09 -25.52 -6.51
CA ASN A 477 13.46 -26.35 -5.37
C ASN A 477 13.34 -25.64 -4.01
N GLY A 478 12.88 -24.39 -4.01
CA GLY A 478 12.60 -23.58 -2.83
C GLY A 478 11.60 -22.47 -3.12
N TYR A 479 11.11 -21.82 -2.07
CA TYR A 479 10.11 -20.76 -2.15
C TYR A 479 10.43 -19.64 -1.16
N ASP A 480 9.86 -18.45 -1.38
CA ASP A 480 9.82 -17.41 -0.35
C ASP A 480 9.16 -17.98 0.92
N ASP A 481 9.60 -17.54 2.10
CA ASP A 481 9.13 -18.09 3.37
C ASP A 481 7.62 -17.88 3.59
N GLY A 482 7.06 -16.79 3.05
CA GLY A 482 5.64 -16.49 3.02
C GLY A 482 4.87 -17.13 1.86
N ASN A 483 5.53 -17.90 0.99
CA ASN A 483 4.91 -18.49 -0.21
C ASN A 483 5.14 -20.02 -0.30
N SER A 484 4.56 -20.66 -1.32
CA SER A 484 4.58 -22.12 -1.47
C SER A 484 4.30 -22.55 -2.90
N LEU A 485 4.54 -23.84 -3.20
CA LEU A 485 4.15 -24.42 -4.48
C LEU A 485 2.64 -24.38 -4.68
N SER A 486 1.85 -24.76 -3.67
CA SER A 486 0.39 -24.77 -3.79
C SER A 486 -0.18 -23.38 -4.11
N ASN A 487 0.37 -22.32 -3.51
CA ASN A 487 -0.05 -20.95 -3.80
C ASN A 487 0.40 -20.46 -5.17
N LEU A 488 1.59 -20.82 -5.65
CA LEU A 488 2.03 -20.49 -7.01
C LEU A 488 1.19 -21.20 -8.08
N LEU A 489 0.89 -22.50 -7.89
CA LEU A 489 -0.01 -23.24 -8.78
C LEU A 489 -1.41 -22.65 -8.76
N TRP A 490 -1.96 -22.37 -7.57
CA TRP A 490 -3.25 -21.70 -7.41
C TRP A 490 -3.29 -20.38 -8.18
N TRP A 491 -2.28 -19.53 -8.00
CA TRP A 491 -2.19 -18.23 -8.65
C TRP A 491 -2.24 -18.39 -10.18
N ILE A 492 -1.33 -19.17 -10.76
CA ILE A 492 -1.22 -19.34 -12.22
C ILE A 492 -2.49 -19.98 -12.79
N HIS A 493 -3.05 -20.98 -12.11
CA HIS A 493 -4.29 -21.61 -12.58
C HIS A 493 -5.51 -20.70 -12.51
N SER A 494 -5.52 -19.74 -11.58
CA SER A 494 -6.56 -18.71 -11.47
C SER A 494 -6.42 -17.54 -12.44
N ARG A 495 -5.39 -17.54 -13.30
CA ARG A 495 -5.26 -16.59 -14.42
C ARG A 495 -5.93 -17.19 -15.66
N ASP A 496 -6.75 -16.38 -16.32
CA ASP A 496 -7.31 -16.72 -17.64
C ASP A 496 -6.40 -16.17 -18.73
N VAL A 497 -6.10 -17.04 -19.70
CA VAL A 497 -5.58 -16.66 -21.02
C VAL A 497 -6.78 -16.77 -21.96
N GLU A 498 -7.71 -15.82 -21.90
CA GLU A 498 -8.60 -15.64 -23.04
C GLU A 498 -7.94 -14.59 -23.95
N GLU A 499 -7.63 -15.02 -25.18
CA GLU A 499 -7.19 -14.15 -26.27
C GLU A 499 -8.17 -12.97 -26.38
N GLU A 500 -7.64 -11.75 -26.38
CA GLU A 500 -8.41 -10.54 -26.68
C GLU A 500 -8.95 -10.60 -28.12
N GLU A 501 -10.04 -11.32 -28.36
CA GLU A 501 -10.94 -10.99 -29.46
C GLU A 501 -11.79 -9.80 -29.03
N GLY A 502 -11.26 -8.62 -29.38
CA GLY A 502 -11.83 -7.28 -29.34
C GLY A 502 -13.24 -7.11 -28.77
N CYS A 503 -13.32 -6.47 -27.61
CA CYS A 503 -14.43 -5.59 -27.26
C CYS A 503 -13.91 -4.42 -26.42
N GLY A 504 -13.70 -3.28 -27.07
CA GLY A 504 -13.61 -2.00 -26.37
C GLY A 504 -14.93 -1.70 -25.65
N GLY A 505 -14.85 -1.32 -24.37
CA GLY A 505 -16.01 -0.86 -23.62
C GLY A 505 -15.86 -1.11 -22.13
N GLY A 506 -15.62 -0.04 -21.38
CA GLY A 506 -15.37 -0.11 -19.94
C GLY A 506 -16.50 -0.66 -19.09
N GLY A 507 -16.12 -1.03 -17.87
CA GLY A 507 -16.96 -1.16 -16.69
C GLY A 507 -17.96 -2.32 -16.71
N LYS A 508 -17.63 -3.41 -15.99
CA LYS A 508 -18.61 -4.27 -15.29
C LYS A 508 -17.93 -5.49 -14.64
N TYR A 509 -17.24 -5.30 -13.52
CA TYR A 509 -17.07 -6.39 -12.54
C TYR A 509 -17.11 -5.80 -11.13
N CYS A 510 -18.33 -5.58 -10.63
CA CYS A 510 -18.57 -5.20 -9.25
C CYS A 510 -19.68 -6.09 -8.69
N TRP A 511 -19.31 -7.15 -7.99
CA TRP A 511 -20.23 -7.98 -7.20
C TRP A 511 -20.50 -7.29 -5.86
N PHE A 512 -21.14 -6.11 -5.88
CA PHE A 512 -21.63 -5.44 -4.67
C PHE A 512 -23.13 -5.67 -4.42
N GLY A 513 -23.79 -6.52 -5.22
CA GLY A 513 -25.23 -6.75 -5.17
C GLY A 513 -25.76 -7.67 -4.05
N HIS A 514 -24.90 -8.27 -3.22
CA HIS A 514 -25.35 -9.30 -2.26
C HIS A 514 -25.17 -9.01 -0.77
N TYR A 515 -24.74 -7.80 -0.37
CA TYR A 515 -24.58 -7.45 1.05
C TYR A 515 -25.23 -6.12 1.43
N CYS A 516 -26.52 -5.97 1.10
CA CYS A 516 -27.39 -4.95 1.68
C CYS A 516 -28.75 -5.56 2.03
N HIS A 517 -28.88 -6.07 3.26
CA HIS A 517 -30.14 -6.11 4.00
C HIS A 517 -29.89 -5.70 5.45
#